data_AF-A0A497RCY0-F1
#
_entry.id   AF-A0A497RCY0-F1
#
_cell.length_a   1.000
_cell.length_b   1.000
_cell.length_c   1.000
_cell.angle_alpha   90.00
_cell.angle_beta   90.00
_cell.angle_gamma   90.00
#
_symmetry.space_group_name_H-M   'P 1'
#
loop_
_entity.id
_entity.type
_entity.pdbx_description
1 polymer ?
#
loop_
_entity_poly.entity_id
_entity_poly.type
_entity_poly.pdbx_seq_one_letter_code
_entity_poly.pdbx_strand_id
1 'polypeptide(L)' 'GHGRRKGKKTARMSKKEAWMIRIRALRKRLKYLRDAEIIDRRTYRMLYRKAKGGEFRSVAHFNAYLESLKR' A
#
# COMPACT_ATOMS: atom_id res chain seq x y z
N GLY A 1 -20.82 8.54 -14.91
CA GLY A 1 -20.80 7.11 -15.28
C GLY A 1 -20.00 6.88 -16.55
N HIS A 2 -20.18 5.73 -17.22
CA HIS A 2 -19.43 5.38 -18.44
C HIS A 2 -19.58 6.41 -19.57
N GLY A 3 -20.76 7.03 -19.73
CA GLY A 3 -21.04 8.00 -20.81
C GLY A 3 -20.20 9.30 -20.78
N ARG A 4 -19.57 9.66 -19.66
CA ARG A 4 -18.65 10.83 -19.60
C ARG A 4 -17.18 10.46 -19.78
N ARG A 5 -16.85 9.15 -19.80
CA ARG A 5 -15.45 8.69 -19.86
C ARG A 5 -14.99 8.74 -21.32
N LYS A 6 -14.05 9.63 -21.60
CA LYS A 6 -13.33 9.67 -22.88
C LYS A 6 -11.97 8.99 -22.74
N GLY A 7 -11.52 8.33 -23.80
CA GLY A 7 -10.22 7.66 -23.87
C GLY A 7 -10.08 6.37 -23.04
N LYS A 8 -8.98 5.65 -23.29
CA LYS A 8 -8.65 4.37 -22.63
C LYS A 8 -8.46 4.54 -21.12
N LYS A 9 -8.73 3.49 -20.33
CA LYS A 9 -8.50 3.48 -18.87
C LYS A 9 -7.10 3.96 -18.47
N THR A 10 -6.08 3.52 -19.22
CA THR A 10 -4.68 3.85 -18.95
C THR A 10 -4.31 5.29 -19.30
N ALA A 11 -5.09 5.97 -20.16
CA ALA A 11 -4.90 7.40 -20.46
C ALA A 11 -5.45 8.28 -19.32
N ARG A 12 -6.50 7.83 -18.64
CA ARG A 12 -7.08 8.52 -17.47
C ARG A 12 -6.27 8.30 -16.19
N MET A 13 -5.60 7.17 -16.08
CA MET A 13 -4.67 6.86 -14.99
C MET A 13 -3.68 5.79 -15.46
N SER A 14 -2.39 6.13 -15.46
CA SER A 14 -1.36 5.18 -15.89
C SER A 14 -1.18 4.07 -14.86
N LYS A 15 -0.79 2.87 -15.31
CA LYS A 15 -0.49 1.73 -14.41
C LYS A 15 0.64 2.07 -13.44
N LYS A 16 1.67 2.79 -13.92
CA LYS A 16 2.83 3.21 -13.13
C LYS A 16 2.42 4.17 -12.02
N GLU A 17 1.61 5.17 -12.34
CA GLU A 17 1.12 6.14 -11.38
C GLU A 17 0.24 5.48 -10.31
N ALA A 18 -0.69 4.62 -10.71
CA ALA A 18 -1.51 3.85 -9.77
C ALA A 18 -0.64 3.01 -8.81
N TRP A 19 0.41 2.37 -9.34
CA TRP A 19 1.37 1.63 -8.51
C TRP A 19 2.15 2.55 -7.57
N MET A 20 2.64 3.70 -8.06
CA MET A 20 3.37 4.69 -7.25
C MET A 20 2.52 5.22 -6.10
N ILE A 21 1.26 5.59 -6.35
CA ILE A 21 0.32 6.05 -5.32
C ILE A 21 0.15 4.97 -4.25
N ARG A 22 -0.12 3.74 -4.67
CA ARG A 22 -0.32 2.60 -3.75
C ARG A 22 0.91 2.33 -2.89
N ILE A 23 2.09 2.18 -3.50
CA ILE A 23 3.31 1.83 -2.77
C ILE A 23 3.76 2.95 -1.83
N ARG A 24 3.60 4.22 -2.24
CA ARG A 24 3.93 5.38 -1.39
C ARG A 24 3.02 5.45 -0.17
N ALA A 25 1.72 5.21 -0.34
CA ALA A 25 0.76 5.17 0.78
C ALA A 25 1.12 4.06 1.79
N LEU A 26 1.42 2.85 1.30
CA LEU A 26 1.84 1.72 2.16
C LEU A 26 3.14 2.03 2.90
N ARG A 27 4.15 2.58 2.23
CA ARG A 27 5.43 2.94 2.84
C ARG A 27 5.28 4.06 3.88
N LYS A 28 4.42 5.04 3.63
CA LYS A 28 4.09 6.10 4.59
C LYS A 28 3.48 5.50 5.86
N ARG A 29 2.54 4.57 5.73
CA ARG A 29 1.94 3.86 6.88
C ARG A 29 2.98 3.04 7.65
N LEU A 30 3.84 2.29 6.95
CA LEU A 30 4.93 1.53 7.57
C LEU A 30 5.90 2.42 8.34
N LYS A 31 6.28 3.57 7.76
CA LYS A 31 7.14 4.55 8.42
C LYS A 31 6.49 5.07 9.70
N TYR A 32 5.21 5.46 9.64
CA TYR A 32 4.46 5.89 10.81
C TYR A 32 4.44 4.83 11.92
N LEU A 33 4.15 3.57 11.60
CA LEU A 33 4.11 2.50 12.60
C LEU A 33 5.46 2.24 13.25
N ARG A 34 6.55 2.37 12.49
CA ARG A 34 7.91 2.26 13.02
C ARG A 34 8.26 3.44 13.92
N ASP A 35 7.96 4.66 13.47
CA ASP A 35 8.29 5.89 14.19
C ASP A 35 7.47 6.03 15.48
N ALA A 36 6.26 5.45 15.53
CA ALA A 36 5.43 5.32 16.72
C ALA A 36 5.76 4.07 17.57
N GLU A 37 6.83 3.33 17.23
CA GLU A 37 7.28 2.12 17.93
C GLU A 37 6.24 0.98 18.03
N ILE A 38 5.20 1.00 17.19
CA ILE A 38 4.15 -0.03 17.13
C ILE A 38 4.71 -1.32 16.50
N ILE A 39 5.74 -1.21 15.65
CA ILE A 39 6.42 -2.35 15.03
C ILE A 39 7.93 -2.23 15.23
N ASP A 40 8.59 -3.37 15.43
CA ASP A 40 10.03 -3.44 15.52
C ASP A 40 10.71 -3.29 14.14
N ARG A 41 12.01 -3.02 14.15
CA ARG A 41 12.82 -2.80 12.94
C ARG A 41 12.83 -4.02 12.01
N ARG A 42 12.81 -5.25 12.55
CA ARG A 42 12.83 -6.48 11.74
C ARG A 42 11.48 -6.68 11.06
N THR A 43 10.38 -6.51 11.79
CA THR A 43 9.03 -6.56 11.22
C THR A 43 8.81 -5.47 10.17
N TYR A 44 9.24 -4.23 10.43
CA TYR A 44 9.22 -3.16 9.42
C TYR A 44 9.91 -3.58 8.12
N ARG A 45 11.12 -4.14 8.19
CA ARG A 45 11.90 -4.55 7.00
C ARG A 45 11.22 -5.68 6.25
N MET A 46 10.64 -6.65 6.96
CA MET A 46 9.87 -7.75 6.38
C MET A 46 8.64 -7.23 5.62
N LEU A 47 7.81 -6.43 6.29
CA LEU A 47 6.59 -5.89 5.72
C LEU A 47 6.87 -4.93 4.56
N TYR A 48 7.96 -4.16 4.63
CA TYR A 48 8.40 -3.29 3.53
C TYR A 48 8.73 -4.09 2.26
N ARG A 49 9.38 -5.25 2.40
CA ARG A 49 9.68 -6.16 1.28
C ARG A 49 8.38 -6.78 0.71
N LYS A 50 7.47 -7.24 1.58
CA LYS A 50 6.14 -7.74 1.15
C LYS A 50 5.33 -6.66 0.42
N ALA A 51 5.35 -5.42 0.90
CA ALA A 51 4.70 -4.30 0.24
C ALA A 51 5.31 -4.01 -1.15
N LYS A 52 6.65 -4.05 -1.28
CA LYS A 52 7.33 -3.94 -2.59
C LYS A 52 6.91 -5.08 -3.54
N GLY A 53 6.72 -6.29 -3.01
CA GLY A 53 6.23 -7.46 -3.75
C GLY A 53 4.77 -7.37 -4.20
N GLY A 54 4.00 -6.40 -3.68
CA GLY A 54 2.62 -6.16 -4.10
C GLY A 54 1.57 -6.94 -3.31
N GLU A 55 1.95 -7.61 -2.21
CA GLU A 55 1.09 -8.40 -1.33
C GLU A 55 -0.17 -7.63 -0.87
N PHE A 56 -0.01 -6.32 -0.64
CA PHE A 56 -1.07 -5.47 -0.12
C PHE A 56 -1.82 -4.72 -1.24
N ARG A 57 -3.13 -4.95 -1.34
CA ARG A 57 -4.01 -4.28 -2.31
C ARG A 57 -4.29 -2.81 -1.95
N SER A 58 -4.34 -2.49 -0.66
CA SER A 58 -4.61 -1.15 -0.13
C SER A 58 -4.02 -0.99 1.27
N VAL A 59 -4.06 0.23 1.82
CA VAL A 59 -3.66 0.49 3.22
C VAL A 59 -4.61 -0.21 4.20
N ALA A 60 -5.90 -0.30 3.89
CA ALA A 60 -6.86 -1.04 4.71
C ALA A 60 -6.53 -2.54 4.77
N HIS A 61 -6.22 -3.15 3.62
CA HIS A 61 -5.79 -4.56 3.58
C HIS A 61 -4.50 -4.79 4.37
N PHE A 62 -3.56 -3.83 4.31
CA PHE A 62 -2.35 -3.87 5.12
C PHE A 62 -2.63 -3.79 6.62
N ASN A 63 -3.53 -2.89 7.06
CA ASN A 63 -3.90 -2.78 8.47
C ASN A 63 -4.62 -4.04 8.97
N ALA A 64 -5.55 -4.60 8.18
CA ALA A 64 -6.22 -5.86 8.53
C ALA A 64 -5.22 -7.03 8.69
N TYR A 65 -4.22 -7.09 7.82
CA TYR A 65 -3.13 -8.07 7.96
C TYR A 65 -2.33 -7.87 9.25
N LEU A 66 -2.05 -6.62 9.63
CA LEU A 66 -1.38 -6.34 10.91
C LEU A 66 -2.21 -6.76 12.11
N GLU A 67 -3.53 -6.53 12.07
CA GLU A 67 -4.45 -6.98 13.13
C GLU A 67 -4.46 -8.51 13.24
N SER A 68 -4.46 -9.22 12.10
CA SER A 68 -4.39 -10.69 12.11
C SER A 68 -3.08 -11.25 12.67
N LEU A 69 -1.98 -10.49 12.66
CA LEU A 69 -0.69 -10.89 13.22
C LEU A 69 -0.59 -10.65 14.73
N LYS A 70 -1.47 -9.82 15.30
CA LYS A 70 -1.50 -9.51 16.74
C LYS A 70 -2.34 -10.50 17.56
N ARG A 71 -3.09 -11.35 16.89
CA ARG A 71 -3.79 -12.50 17.49
C ARG A 71 -2.83 -13.64 17.69
#